data_AF-A0A554VA35-F1
#
_entry.id   AF-A0A554VA35-F1
#
_cell.length_a   1.000
_cell.length_b   1.000
_cell.length_c   1.000
_cell.angle_alpha   90.00
_cell.angle_beta   90.00
_cell.angle_gamma   90.00
#
_symmetry.space_group_name_H-M   'P 1'
#
loop_
_entity.id
_entity.type
_entity.pdbx_description
1 polymer ?
#
loop_
_entity_poly.entity_id
_entity_poly.type
_entity_poly.pdbx_seq_one_letter_code
_entity_poly.pdbx_strand_id
1 'polypeptide(L)' 'MDIKEAVADAYGKLPKGLKKRAVEIYGCSVSYFDRLVAGNPKDLSVYYVALNAIKQAAKEYKEEINNKLDAVQGVKVDE' A
#
# COMPACT_ATOMS: atom_id res chain seq x y z
N MET A 1 -6.46 -3.20 18.48
CA MET A 1 -5.61 -2.40 17.58
C MET A 1 -6.43 -1.20 17.15
N ASP A 2 -5.98 -0.01 17.52
CA ASP A 2 -6.59 1.26 17.11
C ASP A 2 -6.36 1.51 15.60
N ILE A 3 -7.18 2.36 14.96
CA ILE A 3 -7.05 2.65 13.53
C ILE A 3 -5.69 3.27 13.19
N LYS A 4 -5.09 4.03 14.12
CA LYS A 4 -3.75 4.62 13.94
C LYS A 4 -2.68 3.54 13.91
N GLU A 5 -2.75 2.60 14.85
CA GLU A 5 -1.84 1.45 14.92
C GLU A 5 -1.99 0.56 13.68
N ALA A 6 -3.21 0.34 13.20
CA ALA A 6 -3.48 -0.45 12.00
C ALA A 6 -2.87 0.19 10.75
N VAL A 7 -2.95 1.52 10.61
CA VAL A 7 -2.29 2.24 9.52
C VAL A 7 -0.78 2.14 9.63
N ALA A 8 -0.21 2.35 10.82
CA ALA A 8 1.24 2.28 11.02
C ALA A 8 1.80 0.89 10.73
N ASP A 9 1.13 -0.16 11.24
CA ASP A 9 1.48 -1.55 11.02
C ASP A 9 1.36 -1.94 9.53
N ALA A 10 0.24 -1.61 8.89
CA ALA A 10 0.02 -1.92 7.48
C ALA A 10 1.01 -1.18 6.57
N TYR A 11 1.27 0.10 6.82
CA TYR A 11 2.26 0.88 6.07
C TYR A 11 3.70 0.41 6.34
N GLY A 12 3.99 -0.05 7.56
CA GLY A 12 5.26 -0.64 7.94
C GLY A 12 5.60 -1.89 7.14
N LYS A 13 4.59 -2.72 6.87
CA LYS A 13 4.69 -3.98 6.10
C LYS A 13 4.77 -3.79 4.58
N LEU A 14 4.43 -2.61 4.06
CA LEU A 14 4.54 -2.35 2.62
C LEU A 14 6.02 -2.27 2.18
N PRO A 15 6.42 -2.92 1.08
CA PRO A 15 7.72 -2.68 0.46
C PRO A 15 7.83 -1.24 -0.05
N LYS A 16 9.07 -0.72 -0.17
CA LYS A 16 9.35 0.68 -0.51
C LYS A 16 8.60 1.17 -1.77
N GLY A 17 8.51 0.35 -2.81
CA GLY A 17 7.78 0.69 -4.04
C GLY A 17 6.28 0.93 -3.82
N LEU A 18 5.66 0.15 -2.92
CA LEU A 18 4.22 0.28 -2.63
C LEU A 18 3.90 1.37 -1.63
N LYS A 19 4.85 1.75 -0.77
CA LYS A 19 4.68 2.91 0.11
C LYS A 19 4.41 4.17 -0.70
N LYS A 20 5.17 4.38 -1.79
CA LYS A 20 4.95 5.50 -2.71
C LYS A 20 3.56 5.41 -3.36
N ARG A 21 3.19 4.23 -3.85
CA ARG A 21 1.89 3.99 -4.48
C ARG A 21 0.71 4.28 -3.54
N ALA A 22 0.81 3.88 -2.26
CA ALA A 22 -0.22 4.18 -1.26
C ALA A 22 -0.38 5.69 -1.02
N VAL A 23 0.72 6.45 -1.01
CA VAL A 23 0.68 7.92 -0.91
C VAL A 23 0.00 8.54 -2.15
N GLU A 24 0.31 8.03 -3.34
CA GLU A 24 -0.31 8.48 -4.60
C GLU A 24 -1.82 8.20 -4.63
N ILE A 25 -2.25 7.00 -4.21
CA ILE A 25 -3.68 6.63 -4.13
C ILE A 25 -4.43 7.52 -3.14
N TYR A 26 -3.80 7.83 -2.00
CA TYR A 26 -4.39 8.75 -1.04
C TYR A 26 -4.47 10.19 -1.57
N GLY A 27 -3.57 10.57 -2.48
CA GLY A 27 -3.57 11.90 -3.11
C GLY A 27 -2.96 13.01 -2.24
N CYS A 28 -1.91 12.71 -1.47
CA CYS A 28 -1.23 13.71 -0.65
C CYS A 28 0.30 13.70 -0.83
N SER A 29 1.00 14.60 -0.14
CA SER A 29 2.46 14.56 -0.08
C SER A 29 2.96 13.43 0.83
N VAL A 30 4.14 12.87 0.53
CA VAL A 30 4.81 11.87 1.38
C VAL A 30 4.95 12.39 2.81
N SER A 31 5.37 13.64 2.98
CA SER A 31 5.55 14.26 4.30
C SER A 31 4.25 14.39 5.13
N TYR A 32 3.10 14.46 4.46
CA TYR A 32 1.80 14.45 5.14
C TYR A 32 1.41 13.02 5.51
N PHE A 33 1.61 12.08 4.59
CA PHE A 33 1.34 10.68 4.84
C PHE A 33 2.19 10.11 5.99
N ASP A 34 3.47 10.49 6.08
CA ASP A 34 4.36 10.11 7.18
C ASP A 34 3.84 10.61 8.54
N ARG A 35 3.29 11.84 8.58
CA ARG A 35 2.65 12.37 9.79
C ARG A 35 1.38 11.60 10.15
N LEU A 36 0.62 11.15 9.16
CA LEU A 36 -0.56 10.31 9.36
C LEU A 36 -0.14 8.96 9.94
N VAL A 37 0.88 8.32 9.39
CA VAL A 37 1.46 7.07 9.91
C VAL A 37 1.99 7.23 11.34
N ALA A 38 2.53 8.40 11.68
CA ALA A 38 2.96 8.73 13.03
C ALA A 38 1.82 9.01 14.03
N GLY A 39 0.55 9.01 13.60
CA GLY A 39 -0.59 9.24 14.48
C GLY A 39 -0.89 10.71 14.78
N ASN A 40 -0.34 11.64 13.99
CA ASN A 40 -0.45 13.09 14.25
C ASN A 40 -1.83 13.69 13.98
N PRO A 41 -2.56 13.33 12.90
CA PRO A 41 -3.90 13.86 12.67
C PRO A 41 -4.87 13.53 13.80
N LYS A 42 -5.70 14.50 14.20
CA LYS A 42 -6.74 14.31 15.22
C LYS A 42 -8.00 13.64 14.67
N ASP A 43 -8.30 13.89 13.40
CA ASP A 43 -9.45 13.30 12.73
C ASP A 43 -9.19 11.81 12.46
N LEU A 44 -10.08 10.94 12.94
CA LEU A 44 -9.96 9.51 12.70
C LEU A 44 -10.34 9.12 11.26
N SER A 45 -11.15 9.94 10.58
CA SER A 45 -11.61 9.66 9.21
C SER A 45 -10.45 9.52 8.24
N VAL A 46 -9.40 10.33 8.40
CA VAL A 46 -8.24 10.32 7.51
C VAL A 46 -7.46 9.01 7.60
N TYR A 47 -7.48 8.32 8.75
CA TYR A 47 -6.80 7.03 8.91
C TYR A 47 -7.54 5.90 8.21
N TYR A 48 -8.88 5.94 8.15
CA TYR A 48 -9.64 4.98 7.35
C TYR A 48 -9.33 5.12 5.86
N VAL A 49 -9.25 6.36 5.37
CA VAL A 49 -8.88 6.63 3.98
C VAL A 49 -7.44 6.18 3.70
N ALA A 50 -6.51 6.44 4.62
CA ALA A 50 -5.12 6.00 4.49
C ALA A 50 -5.01 4.47 4.48
N LEU A 51 -5.74 3.78 5.37
CA LEU A 51 -5.77 2.33 5.40
C LEU A 51 -6.32 1.73 4.11
N ASN A 52 -7.36 2.35 3.53
CA ASN A 52 -7.90 1.93 2.24
C ASN A 52 -6.89 2.11 1.10
N ALA A 53 -6.17 3.23 1.09
CA ALA A 53 -5.11 3.48 0.11
C ALA A 53 -3.98 2.44 0.22
N ILE A 54 -3.58 2.08 1.45
CA ILE A 54 -2.58 1.03 1.72
C ILE A 54 -3.06 -0.34 1.21
N LYS A 55 -4.32 -0.70 1.50
CA LYS A 55 -4.91 -1.96 1.03
C LYS A 55 -4.99 -2.03 -0.49
N GLN A 56 -5.36 -0.92 -1.13
CA GLN A 56 -5.43 -0.86 -2.58
C GLN A 56 -4.03 -1.01 -3.21
N ALA A 57 -3.02 -0.32 -2.69
CA ALA A 57 -1.65 -0.47 -3.17
C ALA A 57 -1.15 -1.93 -3.07
N ALA A 58 -1.46 -2.61 -1.96
CA ALA A 58 -1.13 -4.03 -1.79
C ALA A 58 -1.88 -4.94 -2.77
N LYS A 59 -3.15 -4.63 -3.07
CA LYS A 59 -3.95 -5.39 -4.03
C LYS A 59 -3.40 -5.26 -5.46
N GLU A 60 -3.13 -4.02 -5.90
CA GLU A 60 -2.54 -3.76 -7.22
C GLU A 60 -1.22 -4.52 -7.42
N TYR A 61 -0.40 -4.59 -6.37
CA TYR A 61 0.86 -5.35 -6.41
C TYR A 61 0.66 -6.86 -6.53
N LYS A 62 -0.32 -7.41 -5.80
CA LYS A 62 -0.65 -8.83 -5.90
C LYS A 62 -1.11 -9.17 -7.33
N GLU A 63 -1.92 -8.31 -7.93
CA GLU A 63 -2.37 -8.47 -9.32
C GLU A 63 -1.18 -8.39 -10.30
N GLU A 64 -0.25 -7.45 -10.11
CA GLU A 64 0.96 -7.35 -10.92
C GLU A 64 1.85 -8.62 -10.82
N ILE A 65 2.03 -9.15 -9.60
CA ILE A 65 2.81 -10.38 -9.39
C ILE A 65 2.14 -11.57 -10.08
N ASN A 66 0.83 -11.73 -9.92
CA ASN A 66 0.10 -12.83 -10.55
C ASN A 66 0.24 -12.76 -12.08
N ASN A 67 0.03 -11.59 -12.68
CA ASN A 67 0.19 -11.40 -14.12
C ASN A 67 1.60 -11.75 -14.61
N LYS A 68 2.64 -11.40 -13.83
CA LYS A 68 4.03 -11.76 -14.14
C LYS A 68 4.28 -13.26 -14.01
N LEU A 69 3.67 -13.92 -13.01
CA LEU A 69 3.78 -15.35 -12.81
C LEU A 69 3.10 -16.14 -13.94
N ASP A 70 1.89 -15.74 -14.32
CA ASP A 70 1.15 -16.31 -15.46
C ASP A 70 1.96 -16.18 -16.76
N ALA A 71 2.61 -15.03 -16.97
CA ALA A 71 3.47 -14.81 -18.14
C ALA A 71 4.67 -15.77 -18.15
N VAL A 72 5.31 -16.02 -17.00
CA VAL A 72 6.44 -16.96 -16.88
C VAL A 72 5.99 -18.41 -17.09
N GLN A 73 4.87 -18.83 -16.50
CA GLN A 73 4.32 -20.18 -16.68
C GLN A 73 3.87 -20.44 -18.12
N GLY A 74 3.45 -19.40 -18.84
CA GLY A 74 3.13 -19.47 -20.26
C GLY A 74 4.35 -19.61 -21.20
N VAL A 75 5.57 -19.40 -20.71
CA VAL A 75 6.79 -19.59 -21.51
C VAL A 75 7.09 -21.09 -21.61
N LYS A 76 6.79 -21.68 -22.76
CA LYS A 76 7.33 -23.00 -23.12
C LYS A 76 8.79 -22.82 -23.51
N VAL A 77 9.67 -23.56 -22.86
CA VAL A 77 11.05 -23.72 -23.31
C VAL A 77 11.02 -24.90 -24.27
N ASP A 78 11.05 -24.62 -25.58
CA ASP A 78 11.27 -25.67 -26.57
C ASP A 78 12.71 -26.18 -26.39
N GLU A 79 12.86 -27.46 -26.02
CA GLU A 79 14.13 -28.18 -25.93
C GLU A 79 14.69 -28.57 -27.31
#